data_AF-T1C0T1-F1
#
_entry.id   AF-T1C0T1-F1
#
_cell.length_a   1.000
_cell.length_b   1.000
_cell.length_c   1.000
_cell.angle_alpha   90.00
_cell.angle_beta   90.00
_cell.angle_gamma   90.00
#
_symmetry.space_group_name_H-M   'P 1'
#
loop_
_entity.id
_entity.type
_entity.pdbx_description
1 polymer ?
#
loop_
_entity_poly.entity_id
_entity_poly.type
_entity_poly.pdbx_seq_one_letter_code
_entity_poly.pdbx_strand_id
1 'polypeptide(L)'
;MQKLARQVFSTNNVDNSSRFCQAPATAGLWRTVGYGGDAGSIHDIYSADFVMAIGTNTAESHPVIASRIKRAHKLNGQKLIVADL
;
A
#
# COMPACT_ATOMS: atom_id res chain seq x y z
N MET A 1 7.11 22.22 4.25
CA MET A 1 6.34 22.50 5.48
C MET A 1 7.00 21.99 6.76
N GLN A 2 7.44 20.73 6.84
CA GLN A 2 8.05 20.19 8.08
C GLN A 2 9.24 21.01 8.61
N LYS A 3 10.18 21.42 7.74
CA LYS A 3 11.33 22.25 8.12
C LYS A 3 10.92 23.61 8.67
N LEU A 4 9.95 24.28 8.02
CA LEU A 4 9.42 25.57 8.45
C LEU A 4 8.82 25.49 9.87
N ALA A 5 7.93 24.52 10.11
CA ALA A 5 7.28 24.34 11.41
C ALA A 5 8.29 24.04 12.53
N ARG A 6 9.27 23.17 12.28
CA ARG A 6 10.23 22.77 13.31
C ARG A 6 11.33 23.80 13.56
N GLN A 7 11.80 24.48 12.51
CA GLN A 7 12.98 25.36 12.60
C GLN A 7 12.63 26.84 12.78
N VAL A 8 11.47 27.28 12.28
CA VAL A 8 11.04 28.70 12.40
C VAL A 8 10.00 28.85 13.49
N PHE A 9 9.00 27.96 13.54
CA PHE A 9 7.93 28.02 14.55
C PHE A 9 8.19 27.17 15.80
N SER A 10 9.33 26.48 15.87
CA SER A 10 9.73 25.64 17.01
C SER A 10 8.65 24.68 17.50
N THR A 11 7.88 24.08 16.58
CA THR A 11 6.80 23.14 16.89
C THR A 11 6.92 21.84 16.10
N ASN A 12 6.50 20.75 16.74
CA ASN A 12 6.35 19.43 16.11
C ASN A 12 4.93 19.19 15.58
N ASN A 13 4.05 20.19 15.64
CA ASN A 13 2.67 20.11 15.16
C ASN A 13 2.64 20.12 13.62
N VAL A 14 3.06 19.03 13.00
CA VAL A 14 3.02 18.80 11.56
C VAL A 14 2.48 17.41 11.31
N ASP A 15 1.45 17.33 10.49
CA ASP A 15 0.77 16.10 10.15
C ASP A 15 0.40 16.10 8.66
N ASN A 16 -0.03 14.97 8.14
CA ASN A 16 -0.47 14.86 6.75
C ASN A 16 -1.59 13.81 6.59
N SER A 17 -2.14 13.70 5.38
CA SER A 17 -3.27 12.81 5.07
C SER A 17 -2.97 11.32 5.34
N SER A 18 -1.69 10.91 5.36
CA SER A 18 -1.27 9.55 5.68
C SER A 18 -1.78 9.07 7.04
N ARG A 19 -2.06 10.00 7.96
CA ARG A 19 -2.65 9.68 9.25
C ARG A 19 -3.96 8.91 9.14
N PHE A 20 -4.79 9.24 8.15
CA PHE A 20 -6.09 8.61 7.98
C PHE A 20 -6.03 7.32 7.16
N CYS A 21 -5.12 7.24 6.18
CA CYS A 21 -5.10 6.12 5.25
C CYS A 21 -4.09 5.02 5.60
N GLN A 22 -2.95 5.33 6.20
CA GLN A 22 -1.84 4.37 6.35
C GLN A 22 -1.28 4.25 7.77
N ALA A 23 -1.62 5.14 8.70
CA ALA A 23 -1.05 5.10 10.05
C ALA A 23 -1.19 3.75 10.78
N PRO A 24 -2.35 3.05 10.73
CA PRO A 24 -2.46 1.72 11.35
C PRO A 24 -1.54 0.69 10.70
N ALA A 25 -1.43 0.69 9.37
CA ALA A 25 -0.56 -0.21 8.62
C ALA A 25 0.91 0.03 8.96
N THR A 26 1.36 1.30 8.93
CA THR A 26 2.72 1.68 9.32
C THR A 26 3.03 1.24 10.76
N ALA A 27 2.13 1.47 11.71
CA ALA A 27 2.34 1.07 13.10
C ALA A 27 2.41 -0.46 13.28
N GLY A 28 1.57 -1.21 12.56
CA GLY A 28 1.58 -2.68 12.55
C GLY A 28 2.87 -3.25 11.96
N LEU A 29 3.26 -2.79 10.77
CA LEU A 29 4.45 -3.26 10.08
C LEU A 29 5.75 -2.92 10.83
N TRP A 30 5.84 -1.75 11.46
CA TRP A 30 6.98 -1.44 12.34
C TRP A 30 7.12 -2.41 13.51
N ARG A 31 6.00 -2.84 14.11
CA ARG A 31 6.00 -3.78 15.26
C ARG A 31 6.36 -5.21 14.86
N THR A 32 6.05 -5.62 13.62
CA THR A 32 6.21 -7.03 13.19
C THR A 32 7.44 -7.25 12.33
N VAL A 33 7.75 -6.33 11.40
CA VAL A 33 8.82 -6.48 10.40
C VAL A 33 9.82 -5.33 10.42
N GLY A 34 9.64 -4.30 11.26
CA GLY A 34 10.59 -3.21 11.41
C GLY A 34 10.68 -2.25 10.23
N TYR A 35 9.67 -2.24 9.34
CA TYR A 35 9.62 -1.37 8.17
C TYR A 35 8.20 -0.86 7.92
N GLY A 36 8.01 0.45 7.81
CA GLY A 36 6.68 1.09 7.80
C GLY A 36 6.02 1.30 6.44
N GLY A 37 6.46 0.58 5.40
CA GLY A 37 5.97 0.72 4.03
C GLY A 37 5.90 -0.60 3.29
N ASP A 38 5.65 -0.53 1.98
CA ASP A 38 5.52 -1.72 1.13
C ASP A 38 6.84 -2.48 1.01
N ALA A 39 6.80 -3.79 1.26
CA ALA A 39 8.00 -4.64 1.28
C ALA A 39 8.60 -4.93 -0.11
N GLY A 40 7.81 -4.75 -1.16
CA GLY A 40 8.18 -5.07 -2.54
C GLY A 40 7.70 -4.01 -3.52
N SER A 41 7.96 -4.27 -4.79
CA SER A 41 7.53 -3.44 -5.89
C SER A 41 6.21 -3.92 -6.48
N ILE A 42 5.58 -3.04 -7.25
CA ILE A 42 4.39 -3.38 -8.03
C ILE A 42 4.68 -4.50 -9.05
N HIS A 43 5.94 -4.65 -9.51
CA HIS A 43 6.32 -5.71 -10.45
C HIS A 43 6.24 -7.10 -9.82
N ASP A 44 6.52 -7.21 -8.52
CA ASP A 44 6.46 -8.47 -7.77
C ASP A 44 5.03 -9.02 -7.71
N ILE A 45 4.03 -8.13 -7.71
CA ILE A 45 2.62 -8.50 -7.78
C ILE A 45 2.30 -9.17 -9.12
N TYR A 46 2.96 -8.80 -10.21
CA TYR A 46 2.67 -9.33 -11.55
C TYR A 46 3.38 -10.66 -11.83
N SER A 47 4.49 -10.92 -11.16
CA SER A 47 5.25 -12.17 -11.26
C SER A 47 4.82 -13.22 -10.22
N ALA A 48 4.06 -12.84 -9.19
CA ALA A 48 3.59 -13.77 -8.17
C ALA A 48 2.66 -14.87 -8.75
N ASP A 49 2.79 -16.10 -8.24
CA ASP A 49 1.88 -17.20 -8.58
C ASP A 49 0.50 -17.06 -7.88
N PHE A 50 0.46 -16.29 -6.79
CA PHE A 50 -0.72 -16.10 -5.96
C PHE A 50 -0.79 -14.65 -5.44
N VAL A 51 -1.95 -14.03 -5.58
CA VAL A 51 -2.28 -12.69 -5.08
C VAL A 51 -3.51 -12.77 -4.19
N MET A 52 -3.40 -12.21 -2.98
CA MET A 52 -4.50 -12.05 -2.05
C MET A 52 -4.79 -10.56 -1.84
N ALA A 53 -5.98 -10.13 -2.21
CA ALA A 53 -6.47 -8.77 -1.99
C ALA A 53 -7.40 -8.77 -0.78
N ILE A 54 -7.11 -7.94 0.23
CA ILE A 54 -7.88 -7.85 1.48
C ILE A 54 -8.34 -6.40 1.66
N GLY A 55 -9.65 -6.16 1.76
CA GLY A 55 -10.25 -4.85 2.02
C GLY A 55 -9.84 -3.77 1.01
N THR A 56 -9.77 -4.11 -0.28
CA THR A 56 -9.32 -3.19 -1.33
C THR A 56 -10.12 -3.32 -2.62
N ASN A 57 -10.62 -2.19 -3.12
CA ASN A 57 -11.15 -2.07 -4.48
C ASN A 57 -10.07 -1.49 -5.43
N THR A 58 -9.03 -2.29 -5.68
CA THR A 58 -7.91 -1.90 -6.55
C THR A 58 -8.37 -1.56 -7.97
N ALA A 59 -9.49 -2.12 -8.43
CA ALA A 59 -10.04 -1.84 -9.75
C ALA A 59 -10.41 -0.36 -9.93
N GLU A 60 -10.92 0.29 -8.88
CA GLU A 60 -11.26 1.70 -8.88
C GLU A 60 -10.11 2.59 -8.40
N SER A 61 -9.47 2.21 -7.28
CA SER A 61 -8.43 3.05 -6.66
C SER A 61 -7.12 3.07 -7.46
N HIS A 62 -6.76 1.96 -8.12
CA HIS A 62 -5.50 1.81 -8.86
C HIS A 62 -5.70 1.04 -10.18
N PRO A 63 -6.40 1.62 -11.18
CA PRO A 63 -6.86 0.89 -12.37
C PRO A 63 -5.73 0.25 -13.19
N VAL A 64 -4.57 0.89 -13.23
CA VAL A 64 -3.38 0.37 -13.95
C VAL A 64 -2.84 -0.89 -13.27
N ILE A 65 -2.83 -0.94 -11.94
CA ILE A 65 -2.40 -2.13 -11.19
C ILE A 65 -3.42 -3.25 -11.41
N ALA A 66 -4.71 -2.95 -11.30
CA ALA A 66 -5.78 -3.92 -11.51
C ALA A 66 -5.75 -4.54 -12.92
N SER A 67 -5.52 -3.74 -13.96
CA SER A 67 -5.44 -4.26 -15.33
C SER A 67 -4.28 -5.25 -15.51
N ARG A 68 -3.14 -4.99 -14.85
CA ARG A 68 -1.97 -5.88 -14.88
C ARG A 68 -2.14 -7.15 -14.05
N ILE A 69 -2.78 -7.06 -12.87
CA ILE A 69 -3.17 -8.26 -12.09
C ILE A 69 -4.14 -9.12 -12.92
N LYS A 70 -5.18 -8.52 -13.53
CA LYS A 70 -6.13 -9.24 -14.39
C LYS A 70 -5.42 -9.92 -15.57
N ARG A 71 -4.42 -9.27 -16.16
CA ARG A 71 -3.59 -9.86 -17.23
C ARG A 71 -2.78 -11.04 -16.73
N ALA A 72 -2.10 -10.92 -15.59
CA ALA A 72 -1.30 -12.00 -15.00
C ALA A 72 -2.18 -13.21 -14.62
N HIS A 73 -3.34 -12.96 -14.02
CA HIS A 73 -4.33 -14.00 -13.73
C HIS A 73 -4.77 -14.76 -15.00
N LYS A 74 -5.10 -14.02 -16.07
CA LYS A 74 -5.60 -14.60 -17.32
C LYS A 74 -4.53 -15.32 -18.14
N LEU A 75 -3.31 -14.78 -18.23
CA LEU A 75 -2.28 -15.26 -19.16
C LEU A 75 -1.22 -16.14 -18.50
N ASN A 76 -0.95 -15.94 -17.20
CA ASN A 76 0.15 -16.60 -16.49
C ASN A 76 -0.36 -17.60 -15.44
N GLY A 77 -1.67 -17.79 -15.32
CA GLY A 77 -2.26 -18.71 -14.33
C GLY A 77 -2.13 -18.25 -12.88
N GLN A 78 -1.78 -16.98 -12.63
CA GLN A 78 -1.70 -16.40 -11.29
C GLN A 78 -3.05 -16.58 -10.59
N LYS A 79 -3.06 -17.17 -9.39
CA LYS A 79 -4.27 -17.30 -8.58
C LYS A 79 -4.59 -15.97 -7.90
N LEU A 80 -5.86 -15.56 -7.91
CA LEU A 80 -6.32 -14.32 -7.29
C LEU A 80 -7.47 -14.62 -6.31
N ILE A 81 -7.32 -14.20 -5.06
CA ILE A 81 -8.37 -14.25 -4.03
C ILE A 81 -8.65 -12.85 -3.53
N VAL A 82 -9.93 -12.53 -3.35
CA VAL A 82 -10.41 -11.26 -2.79
C VAL A 82 -11.19 -11.55 -1.51
N ALA A 83 -10.83 -10.86 -0.42
CA ALA A 83 -11.56 -10.85 0.83
C ALA A 83 -11.99 -9.42 1.12
N ASP A 84 -13.28 -9.15 0.93
CA ASP A 84 -13.90 -7.84 1.17
C ASP A 84 -15.23 -8.05 1.92
N LEU A 85 -15.75 -6.99 2.56
CA LEU A 85 -16.99 -7.01 3.37
C LEU A 85 -18.25 -6.73 2.54
#